data_AF-K2BK13-F1
#
_entry.id   AF-K2BK13-F1
#
_cell.length_a   1.000
_cell.length_b   1.000
_cell.length_c   1.000
_cell.angle_alpha   90.00
_cell.angle_beta   90.00
_cell.angle_gamma   90.00
#
_symmetry.space_group_name_H-M   'P 1'
#
loop_
_entity.id
_entity.type
_entity.pdbx_description
1 polymer ?
#
loop_
_entity_poly.entity_id
_entity_poly.type
_entity_poly.pdbx_seq_one_letter_code
_entity_poly.pdbx_strand_id
1 'polypeptide(L)'
;MSAEILRNLDIFVRARYPIIYITTFEEGRADDYLIKIGRSRKKKVISWSQTRGLMPAGSGQQNAKSIAEGSNDPMCALDFVLNSHEPAIFIFHDFHPFLGDSTVI
;
A
#
# COMPACT_ATOMS: atom_id res chain seq x y z
N MET A 1 -0.48 -0.26 18.55
CA MET A 1 -1.06 0.79 17.72
C MET A 1 -2.39 1.08 18.37
N SER A 2 -2.63 2.32 18.79
CA SER A 2 -3.83 2.65 19.57
C SER A 2 -5.08 2.46 18.70
N ALA A 3 -6.20 2.09 19.34
CA ALA A 3 -7.48 1.90 18.64
C ALA A 3 -7.96 3.18 17.92
N GLU A 4 -7.55 4.34 18.44
CA GLU A 4 -7.84 5.65 17.87
C GLU A 4 -7.18 5.84 16.50
N ILE A 5 -5.89 5.49 16.36
CA ILE A 5 -5.18 5.62 15.07
C ILE A 5 -5.84 4.73 14.01
N LEU A 6 -6.21 3.50 14.38
CA LEU A 6 -6.93 2.60 13.48
C LEU A 6 -8.27 3.20 13.03
N ARG A 7 -9.04 3.75 13.96
CA ARG A 7 -10.30 4.44 13.64
C ARG A 7 -10.09 5.63 12.69
N ASN A 8 -9.04 6.42 12.92
CA ASN A 8 -8.70 7.54 12.06
C ASN A 8 -8.34 7.08 10.64
N LEU A 9 -7.66 5.94 10.51
CA LEU A 9 -7.32 5.38 9.20
C LEU A 9 -8.56 5.00 8.39
N ASP A 10 -9.58 4.40 9.02
CA ASP A 10 -10.86 4.16 8.35
C ASP A 10 -11.52 5.48 7.91
N ILE A 11 -11.52 6.50 8.79
CA ILE A 11 -12.08 7.81 8.47
C ILE A 11 -11.35 8.45 7.28
N PHE A 12 -10.02 8.39 7.22
CA PHE A 12 -9.26 8.96 6.12
C PHE A 12 -9.54 8.24 4.80
N VAL A 13 -9.62 6.91 4.83
CA VAL A 13 -10.02 6.12 3.65
C VAL A 13 -11.45 6.46 3.21
N ARG A 14 -12.38 6.75 4.16
CA ARG A 14 -13.75 7.21 3.86
C ARG A 14 -13.77 8.59 3.22
N ALA A 15 -12.95 9.50 3.73
CA ALA A 15 -12.84 10.87 3.24
C ALA A 15 -12.13 10.96 1.88
N ARG A 16 -11.67 9.83 1.33
CA ARG A 16 -10.98 9.74 0.03
C ARG A 16 -9.69 10.55 -0.01
N TYR A 17 -8.96 10.61 1.10
CA TYR A 17 -7.59 11.10 1.06
C TYR A 17 -6.77 10.22 0.10
N PRO A 18 -6.17 10.80 -0.96
CA PRO A 18 -5.50 10.02 -1.99
C PRO A 18 -4.17 9.42 -1.50
N ILE A 19 -3.50 10.10 -0.56
CA ILE A 19 -2.22 9.69 0.01
C ILE A 19 -2.31 9.82 1.52
N ILE A 20 -1.88 8.78 2.24
CA ILE A 20 -1.81 8.75 3.70
C ILE A 20 -0.42 8.25 4.08
N TYR A 21 0.35 9.08 4.77
CA TYR A 21 1.66 8.69 5.28
C TYR A 21 1.53 8.21 6.72
N ILE A 22 2.02 7.00 7.01
CA ILE A 22 1.93 6.36 8.32
C ILE A 22 3.34 6.01 8.78
N THR A 23 3.73 6.52 9.95
CA THR A 23 4.96 6.11 10.64
C THR A 23 4.57 5.30 11.86
N THR A 24 4.89 4.01 11.87
CA THR A 24 4.53 3.09 12.97
C THR A 24 5.55 1.97 13.08
N PHE A 25 5.85 1.52 14.29
CA PHE A 25 6.67 0.34 14.55
C PHE A 25 5.86 -0.97 14.44
N GLU A 26 4.54 -0.89 14.28
CA GLU A 26 3.64 -2.04 14.19
C GLU A 26 3.06 -2.19 12.77
N GLU A 27 3.95 -2.24 11.78
CA GLU A 27 3.58 -2.35 10.36
C GLU A 27 2.62 -3.50 10.09
N GLY A 28 2.89 -4.69 10.63
CA GLY A 28 2.02 -5.86 10.45
C GLY A 28 0.58 -5.64 10.95
N ARG A 29 0.40 -4.88 12.04
CA ARG A 29 -0.96 -4.54 12.53
C ARG A 29 -1.65 -3.50 11.64
N ALA A 30 -0.88 -2.57 11.08
CA ALA A 30 -1.41 -1.58 10.14
C ALA A 30 -1.87 -2.26 8.85
N ASP A 31 -1.07 -3.17 8.31
CA ASP A 31 -1.38 -4.00 7.15
C ASP A 31 -2.65 -4.81 7.35
N ASP A 32 -2.72 -5.59 8.45
CA ASP A 32 -3.90 -6.38 8.79
C ASP A 32 -5.17 -5.52 8.84
N TYR A 33 -5.06 -4.30 9.36
CA TYR A 33 -6.17 -3.39 9.46
C TYR A 33 -6.57 -2.79 8.10
N LEU A 34 -5.59 -2.40 7.27
CA LEU A 34 -5.83 -1.92 5.90
C LEU A 34 -6.44 -3.02 5.02
N ILE A 35 -6.00 -4.26 5.18
CA ILE A 35 -6.61 -5.44 4.53
C ILE A 35 -8.07 -5.59 4.95
N LYS A 36 -8.38 -5.46 6.25
CA LYS A 36 -9.77 -5.48 6.74
C LYS A 36 -10.61 -4.35 6.15
N ILE A 37 -10.07 -3.13 6.09
CA ILE A 37 -10.74 -1.98 5.46
C ILE A 37 -11.02 -2.28 3.98
N GLY A 38 -10.01 -2.73 3.24
CA GLY A 38 -10.15 -3.06 1.81
C GLY A 38 -11.22 -4.09 1.56
N ARG A 39 -11.22 -5.21 2.33
CA ARG A 39 -12.26 -6.25 2.27
C ARG A 39 -13.65 -5.68 2.53
N SER A 40 -13.83 -4.90 3.60
CA SER A 40 -15.12 -4.30 3.95
C SER A 40 -15.66 -3.37 2.85
N ARG A 41 -14.76 -2.74 2.10
CA ARG A 41 -15.07 -1.79 1.03
C ARG A 41 -15.05 -2.40 -0.37
N LYS A 42 -14.85 -3.73 -0.48
CA LYS A 42 -14.67 -4.43 -1.75
C LYS A 42 -13.57 -3.82 -2.63
N LYS A 43 -12.51 -3.29 -2.00
CA LYS A 43 -11.30 -2.82 -2.66
C LYS A 43 -10.22 -3.89 -2.61
N LYS A 44 -9.46 -4.04 -3.69
CA LYS A 44 -8.23 -4.83 -3.65
C LYS A 44 -7.22 -4.13 -2.73
N VAL A 45 -6.39 -4.90 -2.03
CA VAL A 45 -5.29 -4.34 -1.25
C VAL A 45 -4.02 -4.94 -1.79
N ILE A 46 -3.10 -4.08 -2.18
CA ILE A 46 -1.85 -4.43 -2.83
C ILE A 46 -0.74 -3.80 -1.99
N SER A 47 0.23 -4.61 -1.57
CA SER A 47 1.42 -4.13 -0.89
C SER A 47 2.57 -4.07 -1.86
N TRP A 48 3.44 -3.09 -1.65
CA TRP A 48 4.70 -2.93 -2.35
C TRP A 48 5.84 -2.91 -1.34
N SER A 49 6.92 -3.59 -1.69
CA SER A 49 8.24 -3.37 -1.09
C SER A 49 9.30 -3.47 -2.17
N GLN A 50 10.44 -2.81 -1.98
CA GLN A 50 11.52 -2.85 -2.96
C GLN A 50 12.02 -4.28 -3.25
N THR A 51 11.99 -5.18 -2.27
CA THR A 51 12.47 -6.55 -2.44
C THR A 51 11.49 -7.46 -3.17
N ARG A 52 10.19 -7.12 -3.19
CA ARG A 52 9.15 -8.02 -3.70
C ARG A 52 8.30 -7.44 -4.81
N GLY A 53 8.38 -6.13 -5.03
CA GLY A 53 7.48 -5.42 -5.92
C GLY A 53 6.03 -5.43 -5.43
N LEU A 54 5.10 -5.27 -6.36
CA LEU A 54 3.66 -5.23 -6.10
C LEU A 54 3.10 -6.64 -5.88
N MET A 55 2.48 -6.88 -4.73
CA MET A 55 1.91 -8.16 -4.33
C MET A 55 0.52 -8.02 -3.71
N PRO A 56 -0.37 -9.02 -3.81
CA PRO A 56 -1.65 -8.98 -3.11
C PRO A 56 -1.44 -9.01 -1.60
N ALA A 57 -1.95 -8.01 -0.88
CA ALA A 57 -1.78 -7.94 0.57
C ALA A 57 -2.56 -9.06 1.28
N GLY A 58 -1.94 -9.68 2.28
CA GLY A 58 -2.53 -10.79 3.04
C GLY A 58 -2.53 -12.14 2.33
N SER A 59 -1.92 -12.26 1.14
CA SER A 59 -1.64 -13.57 0.54
C SER A 59 -0.42 -14.18 1.22
N GLY A 60 -0.53 -15.45 1.65
CA GLY A 60 0.55 -16.16 2.33
C GLY A 60 1.83 -16.12 1.49
N GLN A 61 2.94 -15.74 2.11
CA GLN A 61 4.17 -15.29 1.46
C GLN A 61 4.85 -16.31 0.54
N GLN A 62 4.36 -17.55 0.47
CA GLN A 62 5.05 -18.66 -0.16
C GLN A 62 4.67 -18.89 -1.63
N ASN A 63 3.59 -18.28 -2.16
CA ASN A 63 3.13 -18.55 -3.54
C ASN A 63 2.55 -17.34 -4.30
N ALA A 64 2.60 -16.14 -3.74
CA ALA A 64 2.12 -14.96 -4.44
C ALA A 64 3.17 -14.51 -5.46
N LYS A 65 2.80 -14.51 -6.75
CA LYS A 65 3.60 -13.89 -7.80
C LYS A 65 3.41 -12.38 -7.74
N SER A 66 4.47 -11.65 -8.11
CA SER A 66 4.37 -10.21 -8.33
C SER A 66 3.25 -9.93 -9.35
N ILE A 67 2.46 -8.89 -9.07
CA ILE A 67 1.34 -8.45 -9.92
C ILE A 67 1.88 -7.70 -11.16
N ALA A 68 3.06 -7.10 -11.04
CA ALA A 68 3.69 -6.33 -12.10
C ALA A 68 5.18 -6.66 -12.19
N GLU A 69 5.62 -7.05 -13.39
CA GLU A 69 7.05 -7.28 -13.66
C GLU A 69 7.85 -5.98 -13.49
N GLY A 70 9.08 -6.09 -12.99
CA GLY A 70 9.93 -4.92 -12.77
C GLY A 70 9.47 -4.00 -11.63
N SER A 71 8.36 -4.29 -10.95
CA SER A 71 7.84 -3.43 -9.89
C SER A 71 8.73 -3.36 -8.65
N ASN A 72 9.89 -4.02 -8.59
CA ASN A 72 10.92 -3.72 -7.59
C ASN A 72 11.50 -2.31 -7.76
N ASP A 73 11.42 -1.75 -8.96
CA ASP A 73 11.67 -0.34 -9.23
C ASP A 73 10.48 0.51 -8.73
N PRO A 74 10.71 1.49 -7.83
CA PRO A 74 9.65 2.35 -7.30
C PRO A 74 8.91 3.14 -8.38
N MET A 75 9.58 3.51 -9.48
CA MET A 75 8.93 4.24 -10.57
C MET A 75 7.97 3.36 -11.36
N CYS A 76 8.40 2.14 -11.72
CA CYS A 76 7.51 1.15 -12.33
C CYS A 76 6.31 0.82 -11.43
N ALA A 77 6.51 0.75 -10.11
CA ALA A 77 5.41 0.53 -9.17
C ALA A 77 4.43 1.71 -9.11
N LEU A 78 4.92 2.96 -9.12
CA LEU A 78 4.06 4.15 -9.19
C LEU A 78 3.30 4.24 -10.51
N ASP A 79 3.95 3.97 -11.63
CA ASP A 79 3.31 3.95 -12.94
C ASP A 79 2.17 2.92 -13.00
N PHE A 80 2.36 1.74 -12.40
CA PHE A 80 1.27 0.77 -12.25
C PHE A 80 0.09 1.33 -11.45
N VAL A 81 0.34 2.04 -10.35
CA VAL A 81 -0.72 2.65 -9.52
C VAL A 81 -1.49 3.71 -10.31
N LEU A 82 -0.78 4.55 -11.07
CA LEU A 82 -1.37 5.61 -11.89
C LEU A 82 -2.23 5.06 -13.03
N ASN A 83 -1.80 3.96 -13.65
CA ASN A 83 -2.53 3.30 -14.73
C ASN A 83 -3.58 2.29 -14.24
N SER A 84 -3.71 2.09 -12.91
CA SER A 84 -4.69 1.17 -12.35
C SER A 84 -6.10 1.77 -12.36
N HIS A 85 -7.02 1.12 -13.08
CA HIS A 85 -8.44 1.52 -13.12
C HIS A 85 -9.30 0.80 -12.07
N GLU A 86 -8.72 -0.13 -11.31
CA GLU A 86 -9.46 -0.90 -10.32
C GLU A 86 -9.51 -0.18 -8.97
N PRO A 87 -10.62 -0.26 -8.22
CA PRO A 87 -10.69 0.28 -6.87
C PRO A 87 -9.77 -0.52 -5.94
N ALA A 88 -8.59 0.05 -5.66
CA ALA A 88 -7.56 -0.57 -4.85
C ALA A 88 -7.06 0.37 -3.73
N ILE A 89 -6.42 -0.25 -2.73
CA ILE A 89 -5.60 0.42 -1.71
C ILE A 89 -4.18 -0.11 -1.94
N PHE A 90 -3.25 0.81 -2.21
CA PHE A 90 -1.83 0.48 -2.38
C PHE A 90 -1.07 0.86 -1.11
N ILE A 91 -0.28 -0.07 -0.58
CA ILE A 91 0.50 0.09 0.64
C ILE A 91 1.98 0.03 0.25
N PHE A 92 2.68 1.15 0.32
CA PHE A 92 4.11 1.20 0.04
C PHE A 92 4.90 1.18 1.34
N HIS A 93 5.71 0.13 1.52
CA HIS A 93 6.60 -0.02 2.66
C HIS A 93 7.93 0.68 2.36
N ASP A 94 8.49 1.37 3.36
CA ASP A 94 9.80 2.04 3.27
C ASP A 94 9.99 2.93 2.04
N PHE A 95 8.93 3.59 1.57
CA PHE A 95 8.99 4.41 0.35
C PHE A 95 9.68 5.77 0.55
N HIS A 96 9.95 6.16 1.80
CA HIS A 96 10.51 7.46 2.15
C HIS A 96 11.80 7.85 1.39
N PRO A 97 12.74 6.94 1.06
CA PRO A 97 13.96 7.32 0.35
C PRO A 97 13.68 7.79 -1.08
N PHE A 98 12.60 7.30 -1.69
CA PHE A 98 12.24 7.60 -3.09
C PHE A 98 11.40 8.87 -3.23
N LEU A 99 10.88 9.42 -2.13
CA LEU A 99 10.10 10.67 -2.14
C LEU A 99 10.98 11.93 -2.23
N GLY A 100 12.26 11.84 -1.87
CA GLY A 100 13.20 12.96 -1.88
C GLY A 100 14.02 13.08 -3.16
N ASP A 101 13.87 12.14 -4.09
CA ASP A 101 14.62 12.16 -5.35
C ASP A 101 13.97 13.14 -6.32
N SER A 102 14.57 14.31 -6.49
CA SER A 102 14.10 15.43 -7.32
C SER A 102 14.05 15.12 -8.83
N THR A 103 14.16 13.85 -9.22
CA THR A 103 14.06 13.39 -10.61
C THR A 103 12.60 13.17 -11.06
N VAL A 104 11.62 13.32 -10.15
CA VAL A 104 10.19 13.24 -10.44
C VAL A 104 9.49 14.54 -10.04
N ILE A 105 9.62 15.58 -10.87
CA ILE A 105 8.68 16.71 -10.93
C ILE A 105 8.49 17.13 -12.38
#